data_AF-A0A822E215-F1
#
_entry.id   AF-A0A822E215-F1
#
_cell.length_a   1.000
_cell.length_b   1.000
_cell.length_c   1.000
_cell.angle_alpha   90.00
_cell.angle_beta   90.00
_cell.angle_gamma   90.00
#
_symmetry.space_group_name_H-M   'P 1'
#
loop_
_entity.id
_entity.type
_entity.pdbx_description
1 polymer ?
#
loop_
_entity_poly.entity_id
_entity_poly.type
_entity_poly.pdbx_seq_one_letter_code
_entity_poly.pdbx_strand_id
1 'polypeptide(L)'
;MIFLNKQKYFILLAKRALDTMNFDLLCGRPLCIMWSHRDSTLRESDVGNVFIKNLNRKIDNKFLYDTFSAFGNILSCKIMTDKK
;
A
#
# COMPACT_ATOMS: atom_id res chain seq x y z
N MET A 1 6.95 -3.27 36.33
CA MET A 1 6.06 -4.15 35.57
C MET A 1 5.39 -3.30 34.49
N ILE A 2 5.92 -3.32 33.27
CA ILE A 2 5.46 -2.42 32.19
C ILE A 2 4.24 -3.08 31.56
N PHE A 3 3.04 -2.61 31.92
CA PHE A 3 1.83 -2.94 31.19
C PHE A 3 1.90 -2.29 29.80
N LEU A 4 2.60 -2.94 28.87
CA LEU A 4 2.45 -2.62 27.45
C LEU A 4 1.00 -2.99 27.09
N ASN A 5 0.18 -1.96 26.97
CA ASN A 5 -1.21 -2.03 26.56
C ASN A 5 -1.30 -2.89 25.28
N LYS A 6 -1.86 -4.11 25.39
CA LYS A 6 -1.90 -5.11 24.31
C LYS A 6 -2.38 -4.53 22.98
N GLN A 7 -3.27 -3.54 23.03
CA GLN A 7 -3.81 -2.85 21.86
C GLN A 7 -2.74 -2.11 21.04
N LYS A 8 -1.76 -1.47 21.71
CA LYS A 8 -0.65 -0.77 21.03
C LYS A 8 0.30 -1.74 20.33
N TYR A 9 0.49 -2.93 20.89
CA TYR A 9 1.34 -3.98 20.31
C TYR A 9 0.76 -4.51 18.99
N PHE A 10 -0.55 -4.76 18.94
CA PHE A 10 -1.22 -5.19 17.70
C PHE A 10 -1.13 -4.15 16.59
N ILE A 11 -1.32 -2.86 16.92
CA ILE A 11 -1.17 -1.77 15.94
C ILE A 11 0.26 -1.70 15.41
N LEU A 12 1.27 -1.87 16.27
CA LEU A 12 2.67 -1.88 15.87
C LEU A 12 2.99 -3.05 14.92
N LEU A 13 2.51 -4.25 15.23
CA LEU A 13 2.70 -5.41 14.36
C LEU A 13 2.00 -5.24 13.02
N ALA A 14 0.77 -4.72 13.01
CA ALA A 14 0.04 -4.44 11.77
C ALA A 14 0.75 -3.38 10.93
N LYS A 15 1.26 -2.31 11.56
CA LYS A 15 2.06 -1.28 10.87
C LYS A 15 3.32 -1.88 10.27
N ARG A 16 4.06 -2.68 11.05
CA ARG A 16 5.28 -3.34 10.55
C ARG A 16 4.97 -4.24 9.35
N ALA A 17 3.91 -5.03 9.41
CA ALA A 17 3.50 -5.87 8.28
C ALA A 17 3.15 -5.03 7.03
N LEU A 18 2.45 -3.92 7.20
CA LEU A 18 2.16 -2.97 6.12
C LEU A 18 3.46 -2.40 5.53
N ASP A 19 4.41 -1.98 6.36
CA ASP A 19 5.65 -1.36 5.88
C ASP A 19 6.60 -2.38 5.22
N THR A 20 6.64 -3.64 5.69
CA THR A 20 7.64 -4.63 5.24
C THR A 20 7.13 -5.64 4.23
N MET A 21 5.83 -5.95 4.20
CA MET A 21 5.27 -7.02 3.35
C MET A 21 4.40 -6.48 2.22
N ASN A 22 4.20 -5.17 2.13
CA ASN A 22 3.45 -4.61 1.02
C ASN A 22 4.20 -4.86 -0.29
N PHE A 23 3.46 -5.23 -1.33
CA PHE A 23 3.96 -5.64 -2.65
C PHE A 23 4.69 -6.99 -2.71
N ASP A 24 4.85 -7.71 -1.60
CA ASP A 24 5.35 -9.10 -1.61
C ASP A 24 4.47 -9.99 -2.47
N LEU A 25 5.07 -11.00 -3.10
CA LEU A 25 4.36 -11.93 -3.97
C LEU A 25 3.66 -13.00 -3.13
N LEU A 26 2.33 -13.05 -3.21
CA LEU A 26 1.52 -14.17 -2.73
C LEU A 26 0.84 -14.85 -3.92
N CYS A 27 1.18 -16.12 -4.15
CA CYS A 27 0.67 -16.90 -5.29
C CYS A 27 0.88 -16.18 -6.65
N GLY A 28 2.05 -15.55 -6.82
CA GLY A 28 2.41 -14.81 -8.04
C GLY A 28 1.68 -13.47 -8.22
N ARG A 29 0.93 -12.99 -7.22
CA ARG A 29 0.29 -11.67 -7.23
C ARG A 29 0.89 -10.79 -6.15
N PRO A 30 1.30 -9.55 -6.47
CA PRO A 30 1.79 -8.61 -5.47
C PRO A 30 0.65 -8.24 -4.50
N LEU A 31 0.94 -8.27 -3.21
CA LEU A 31 0.03 -7.83 -2.17
C LEU A 31 -0.15 -6.30 -2.21
N CYS A 32 -1.35 -5.85 -1.87
CA CYS A 32 -1.63 -4.45 -1.60
C CYS A 32 -2.23 -4.38 -0.20
N ILE A 33 -1.38 -4.13 0.79
CA ILE A 33 -1.74 -4.09 2.21
C ILE A 33 -2.12 -2.65 2.56
N MET A 34 -3.29 -2.48 3.18
CA MET A 34 -3.80 -1.18 3.61
C MET A 34 -4.47 -1.32 4.97
N TRP A 35 -4.53 -0.21 5.71
CA TRP A 35 -5.42 -0.12 6.86
C TRP A 35 -6.87 -0.33 6.43
N SER A 36 -7.64 -1.07 7.24
CA SER A 36 -9.07 -1.24 7.00
C SER A 36 -9.77 0.12 7.15
N HIS A 37 -10.26 0.63 6.03
CA HIS A 37 -11.11 1.81 5.98
C HIS A 37 -12.48 1.34 5.48
N ARG A 38 -13.49 1.31 6.36
CA ARG A 38 -14.82 0.77 6.05
C ARG A 38 -15.71 1.75 5.32
N ASP A 39 -15.41 3.03 5.41
CA ASP A 39 -16.10 4.08 4.66
C ASP A 39 -15.62 4.08 3.20
N SER A 40 -16.52 3.83 2.24
CA SER A 40 -16.15 3.77 0.82
C SER A 40 -15.98 5.15 0.19
N THR A 41 -16.43 6.23 0.83
CA THR A 41 -16.47 7.58 0.25
C THR A 41 -15.12 8.08 -0.28
N LEU A 42 -14.03 7.78 0.44
CA LEU A 42 -12.67 8.15 -0.01
C LEU A 42 -12.25 7.42 -1.28
N ARG A 43 -12.72 6.19 -1.50
CA ARG A 43 -12.42 5.41 -2.72
C ARG A 43 -13.35 5.76 -3.87
N GLU A 44 -14.59 6.14 -3.57
CA GLU A 44 -15.62 6.49 -4.55
C GLU A 44 -15.41 7.89 -5.14
N SER A 45 -14.90 8.83 -4.35
CA SER A 45 -14.75 10.23 -4.76
C SER A 45 -13.59 10.47 -5.75
N ASP A 46 -12.69 9.50 -5.94
CA ASP A 46 -11.46 9.60 -6.75
C ASP A 46 -10.52 10.77 -6.38
N VAL A 47 -10.83 11.49 -5.30
CA VAL A 47 -10.06 12.65 -4.84
C VAL A 47 -8.68 12.19 -4.38
N GLY A 48 -7.64 12.70 -5.04
CA GLY A 48 -6.25 12.36 -4.74
C GLY A 48 -5.71 11.13 -5.47
N ASN A 49 -6.50 10.47 -6.32
CA ASN A 49 -6.00 9.42 -7.21
C ASN A 49 -5.31 10.02 -8.43
N VAL A 50 -4.15 9.48 -8.78
CA VAL A 50 -3.32 9.95 -9.90
C VAL A 50 -3.03 8.81 -10.85
N PHE A 51 -3.21 9.05 -12.16
CA PHE A 51 -2.90 8.10 -13.20
C PHE A 51 -1.57 8.43 -13.87
N ILE A 52 -0.62 7.50 -13.78
CA ILE A 52 0.70 7.64 -14.40
C ILE A 52 0.76 6.71 -15.61
N LYS A 53 1.02 7.28 -16.79
CA LYS A 53 1.14 6.55 -18.07
C LYS A 53 2.61 6.49 -18.51
N ASN A 54 2.88 5.64 -19.50
CA ASN A 54 4.18 5.52 -20.14
C ASN A 54 5.32 5.10 -19.17
N LEU A 55 4.99 4.27 -18.18
CA LEU A 55 5.98 3.70 -17.27
C LEU A 55 6.82 2.65 -18.00
N ASN A 56 8.12 2.64 -17.69
CA ASN A 56 9.01 1.57 -18.15
C ASN A 56 8.54 0.22 -17.57
N ARG A 57 8.55 -0.84 -18.39
CA ARG A 57 8.16 -2.21 -17.99
C ARG A 57 8.94 -2.78 -16.80
N LYS A 58 10.10 -2.21 -16.48
CA LYS A 58 10.91 -2.59 -15.32
C LYS A 58 10.44 -1.98 -14.00
N ILE A 59 9.54 -0.99 -14.05
CA ILE A 59 9.01 -0.34 -12.84
C ILE A 59 7.97 -1.26 -12.21
N ASP A 60 8.12 -1.51 -10.91
CA ASP A 60 7.22 -2.31 -10.10
C ASP A 60 6.46 -1.45 -9.08
N ASN A 61 5.50 -2.06 -8.36
CA ASN A 61 4.67 -1.35 -7.40
C ASN A 61 5.51 -0.71 -6.28
N LYS A 62 6.58 -1.39 -5.86
CA LYS A 62 7.47 -0.91 -4.79
C LYS A 62 8.24 0.33 -5.23
N PHE A 63 8.84 0.32 -6.42
CA PHE A 63 9.54 1.48 -6.97
C PHE A 63 8.61 2.68 -7.08
N LEU A 64 7.38 2.47 -7.56
CA LEU A 64 6.38 3.54 -7.65
C LEU A 64 6.04 4.09 -6.26
N TYR A 65 5.77 3.22 -5.29
CA TYR A 65 5.47 3.64 -3.92
C TYR A 65 6.63 4.45 -3.31
N ASP A 66 7.84 3.90 -3.34
CA ASP A 66 9.03 4.54 -2.76
C ASP A 66 9.27 5.92 -3.39
N THR A 67 9.16 6.02 -4.72
CA THR A 67 9.36 7.29 -5.46
C THR A 67 8.33 8.34 -5.09
N PHE A 68 7.03 7.98 -5.09
CA PHE A 68 5.96 8.94 -4.89
C PHE A 68 5.67 9.22 -3.41
N SER A 69 6.16 8.38 -2.48
CA SER A 69 6.03 8.60 -1.03
C SER A 69 6.63 9.93 -0.57
N ALA A 70 7.57 10.48 -1.33
CA ALA A 70 8.15 11.80 -1.10
C ALA A 70 7.11 12.95 -1.20
N PHE A 71 6.01 12.76 -1.91
CA PHE A 71 4.95 13.76 -2.09
C PHE A 71 3.82 13.65 -1.07
N GLY A 72 3.81 12.60 -0.24
CA GLY A 72 2.81 12.39 0.78
C GLY A 72 2.51 10.91 1.05
N ASN A 73 1.60 10.69 2.00
CA ASN A 73 1.17 9.34 2.35
C ASN A 73 0.32 8.73 1.22
N ILE A 74 0.84 7.69 0.58
CA ILE A 74 0.12 6.91 -0.42
C ILE A 74 -0.73 5.88 0.30
N LEU A 75 -2.06 6.00 0.18
CA LEU A 75 -2.98 4.98 0.70
C LEU A 75 -2.84 3.66 -0.07
N SER A 76 -2.77 3.74 -1.39
CA SER A 76 -2.59 2.57 -2.25
C SER A 76 -2.01 2.98 -3.60
N CYS A 77 -1.22 2.10 -4.20
CA CYS A 77 -0.82 2.23 -5.59
C CYS A 77 -0.75 0.86 -6.26
N LYS A 78 -0.97 0.82 -7.57
CA LYS A 78 -0.92 -0.41 -8.34
C LYS A 78 -0.50 -0.13 -9.78
N ILE A 79 0.43 -0.93 -10.28
CA ILE A 79 0.76 -1.02 -11.70
C ILE A 79 -0.21 -1.99 -12.34
N MET A 80 -0.94 -1.50 -13.34
CA MET A 80 -1.80 -2.34 -14.15
C MET A 80 -0.95 -3.05 -15.21
N THR A 81 -0.85 -4.37 -15.12
CA THR A 81 -0.21 -5.21 -16.12
C THR A 81 -1.28 -6.05 -16.81
N ASP A 82 -1.35 -6.02 -18.14
CA ASP A 82 -2.14 -7.00 -18.87
C ASP A 82 -1.53 -8.39 -18.64
N LYS A 83 -2.36 -9.32 -18.15
CA LYS A 83 -2.00 -10.74 -18.19
C LYS A 83 -2.04 -11.18 -19.64
N LYS A 84 -0.91 -11.64 -20.16
CA LYS A 84 -0.91 -12.54 -21.32
C LYS A 84 -1.30 -13.94 -20.87
#